data_AF-A0A7M2SLZ9-F1
#
_entry.id   AF-A0A7M2SLZ9-F1
#
_cell.length_a   1.000
_cell.length_b   1.000
_cell.length_c   1.000
_cell.angle_alpha   90.00
_cell.angle_beta   90.00
_cell.angle_gamma   90.00
#
_symmetry.space_group_name_H-M   'P 1'
#
loop_
_entity.id
_entity.type
_entity.pdbx_description
1 polymer ?
#
loop_
_entity_poly.entity_id
_entity_poly.type
_entity_poly.pdbx_seq_one_letter_code
_entity_poly.pdbx_strand_id
1 'polypeptide(L)'
;MAQQHLDPTDPTAGAVPGDALAGYLRAQATEFLRALRLHRETGGDAGVPARTRARPGDNGSEESVDAARALRRSARRISASLHTFRPLLDTDWSEAIRPELAWLSGTLAMEHAYAARLERLLLALHRLSGATVLPTQPGAVGAPGGAEVPQKTEPADAAPPTHPAATPERGNLTVGAAKAGALLERQLTLARTRAHSSALQAIGSSRFHAVADNIAVLASEVPLTPAAATADLRPLAASAEERLTDAVTALPLVTAGSPYNAEALIHGLSPDPAPHPQDAPWHQVRLLLRLHRYALEVLHGGTGPVDVRLLASGQALNRHRDASEAAAAAAQAARTPRIAPATAYALGVLHADQRHEVEAARFAFQQSWQMQTVGTP
;
A
#
# COMPACT_ATOMS: atom_id res chain seq x y z
N MET A 1 45.32 3.59 1.17
CA MET A 1 44.10 2.98 1.75
C MET A 1 43.05 2.96 0.64
N ALA A 2 43.08 1.94 -0.20
CA ALA A 2 42.22 1.82 -1.36
C ALA A 2 40.83 1.35 -0.91
N GLN A 3 39.79 2.11 -1.26
CA GLN A 3 38.40 1.69 -1.14
C GLN A 3 38.15 0.57 -2.15
N GLN A 4 37.98 -0.66 -1.67
CA GLN A 4 37.47 -1.75 -2.49
C GLN A 4 36.00 -1.47 -2.78
N HIS A 5 35.74 -0.93 -3.97
CA HIS A 5 34.43 -0.91 -4.57
C HIS A 5 34.07 -2.35 -4.99
N LEU A 6 33.07 -2.95 -4.36
CA LEU A 6 32.46 -4.18 -4.86
C LEU A 6 31.59 -3.82 -6.07
N ASP A 7 32.04 -4.27 -7.23
CA ASP A 7 31.30 -4.25 -8.48
C ASP A 7 30.08 -5.20 -8.36
N PRO A 8 28.86 -4.79 -8.77
CA PRO A 8 27.68 -5.65 -8.73
C PRO A 8 27.72 -6.81 -9.76
N THR A 9 28.76 -6.87 -10.59
CA THR A 9 29.04 -7.91 -11.58
C THR A 9 30.38 -8.59 -11.35
N ASP A 10 30.81 -8.75 -10.09
CA ASP A 10 32.02 -9.50 -9.79
C ASP A 10 31.74 -11.02 -9.76
N PRO A 11 32.18 -11.81 -10.77
CA PRO A 11 32.04 -13.26 -10.78
C PRO A 11 32.89 -13.94 -9.70
N THR A 12 33.70 -13.20 -8.93
CA THR A 12 34.50 -13.72 -7.81
C THR A 12 33.77 -13.72 -6.46
N ALA A 13 32.55 -13.16 -6.38
CA ALA A 13 31.67 -13.41 -5.25
C ALA A 13 31.32 -14.91 -5.22
N GLY A 14 31.84 -15.63 -4.23
CA GLY A 14 31.67 -17.07 -4.08
C GLY A 14 30.21 -17.51 -4.16
N ALA A 15 29.97 -18.74 -4.62
CA ALA A 15 28.63 -19.30 -4.72
C ALA A 15 27.87 -19.13 -3.40
N VAL A 16 26.60 -18.73 -3.46
CA VAL A 16 25.77 -18.59 -2.26
C VAL A 16 25.13 -19.95 -2.00
N PRO A 17 25.55 -20.69 -0.96
CA PRO A 17 25.12 -22.07 -0.74
C PRO A 17 23.67 -22.13 -0.23
N GLY A 18 23.03 -23.30 -0.38
CA GLY A 18 21.71 -23.57 0.20
C GLY A 18 21.63 -23.35 1.72
N ASP A 19 22.75 -23.43 2.43
CA ASP A 19 22.82 -23.11 3.86
C ASP A 19 22.43 -21.66 4.18
N ALA A 20 22.66 -20.72 3.25
CA ALA A 20 22.24 -19.33 3.39
C ALA A 20 20.69 -19.22 3.43
N LEU A 21 19.99 -20.02 2.60
CA LEU A 21 18.53 -20.11 2.62
C LEU A 21 18.04 -20.67 3.96
N ALA A 22 18.67 -21.74 4.46
CA ALA A 22 18.29 -22.31 5.76
C ALA A 22 18.55 -21.34 6.92
N GLY A 23 19.67 -20.60 6.90
CA GLY A 23 19.95 -19.54 7.87
C GLY A 23 18.89 -18.43 7.83
N TYR A 24 18.52 -17.96 6.63
CA TYR A 24 17.51 -16.93 6.46
C TYR A 24 16.11 -17.38 6.93
N LEU A 25 15.68 -18.60 6.55
CA LEU A 25 14.39 -19.14 6.96
C LEU A 25 14.29 -19.30 8.48
N ARG A 26 15.35 -19.79 9.14
CA ARG A 26 15.42 -19.89 10.61
C ARG A 26 15.34 -18.52 11.29
N ALA A 27 16.04 -17.53 10.76
CA ALA A 27 15.98 -16.15 11.26
C ALA A 27 14.56 -15.57 11.14
N GLN A 28 13.91 -15.71 9.98
CA GLN A 28 12.53 -15.23 9.79
C GLN A 28 11.52 -15.98 10.66
N ALA A 29 11.71 -17.29 10.87
CA ALA A 29 10.88 -18.08 11.78
C ALA A 29 11.04 -17.61 13.23
N THR A 30 12.26 -17.30 13.67
CA THR A 30 12.51 -16.75 15.01
C THR A 30 11.87 -15.37 15.18
N GLU A 31 11.97 -14.49 14.18
CA GLU A 31 11.28 -13.18 14.20
C GLU A 31 9.76 -13.34 14.23
N PHE A 32 9.21 -14.33 13.52
CA PHE A 32 7.78 -14.66 13.59
C PHE A 32 7.36 -15.07 15.02
N LEU A 33 8.10 -15.98 15.65
CA LEU A 33 7.80 -16.46 17.00
C LEU A 33 7.98 -15.36 18.05
N ARG A 34 8.98 -14.48 17.89
CA ARG A 34 9.17 -13.29 18.74
C ARG A 34 8.00 -12.34 18.62
N ALA A 35 7.59 -12.00 17.39
CA ALA A 35 6.45 -11.14 17.14
C ALA A 35 5.14 -11.74 17.69
N LEU A 36 4.97 -13.06 17.59
CA LEU A 36 3.82 -13.77 18.15
C LEU A 36 3.79 -13.69 19.68
N ARG A 37 4.94 -13.87 20.33
CA ARG A 37 5.06 -13.73 21.79
C ARG A 37 4.67 -12.31 22.24
N LEU A 38 5.25 -11.29 21.61
CA LEU A 38 4.93 -9.89 21.90
C LEU A 38 3.44 -9.57 21.65
N HIS A 39 2.85 -10.13 20.60
CA HIS A 39 1.43 -9.96 20.31
C HIS A 39 0.52 -10.61 21.37
N ARG A 40 0.92 -11.74 21.95
CA ARG A 40 0.19 -12.38 23.06
C ARG A 40 0.35 -11.60 24.36
N GLU A 41 1.52 -11.05 24.64
CA GLU A 41 1.79 -10.25 25.83
C GLU A 41 0.99 -8.93 25.81
N THR A 42 0.90 -8.28 24.64
CA THR A 42 0.15 -7.03 24.44
C THR A 42 -1.36 -7.24 24.23
N GLY A 43 -1.78 -8.36 23.63
CA GLY A 43 -3.19 -8.70 23.42
C GLY A 43 -3.85 -9.50 24.55
N GLY A 44 -3.06 -9.95 25.54
CA GLY A 44 -3.47 -10.88 26.60
C GLY A 44 -4.24 -10.28 27.78
N ASP A 45 -4.47 -8.96 27.81
CA ASP A 45 -5.20 -8.31 28.91
C ASP A 45 -6.74 -8.38 28.76
N ALA A 46 -7.24 -9.39 28.06
CA ALA A 46 -8.67 -9.67 27.87
C ALA A 46 -9.36 -10.31 29.10
N GLY A 47 -8.78 -10.18 30.31
CA GLY A 47 -9.30 -10.79 31.53
C GLY A 47 -9.22 -9.95 32.80
N VAL A 48 -8.53 -8.80 32.79
CA VAL A 48 -8.47 -7.88 33.93
C VAL A 48 -8.99 -6.52 33.46
N PRO A 49 -9.97 -5.89 34.13
CA PRO A 49 -10.43 -4.57 33.72
C PRO A 49 -9.24 -3.60 33.74
N ALA A 50 -8.89 -3.05 32.56
CA ALA A 50 -7.80 -2.11 32.31
C ALA A 50 -7.81 -0.81 33.15
N ARG A 51 -8.74 -0.67 34.09
CA ARG A 51 -8.91 0.50 34.95
C ARG A 51 -7.89 0.61 36.08
N THR A 52 -7.08 -0.40 36.34
CA THR A 52 -6.15 -0.39 37.51
C THR A 52 -4.66 -0.33 37.15
N ARG A 53 -4.26 -0.35 35.87
CA ARG A 53 -2.84 -0.30 35.48
C ARG A 53 -2.47 0.58 34.29
N ALA A 54 -3.42 1.16 33.55
CA ALA A 54 -3.08 2.10 32.49
C ALA A 54 -2.52 3.40 33.09
N ARG A 55 -1.19 3.48 33.20
CA ARG A 55 -0.47 4.72 33.54
C ARG A 55 -0.58 5.66 32.33
N PRO A 56 -0.73 6.98 32.50
CA PRO A 56 -0.74 7.90 31.37
C PRO A 56 0.61 7.79 30.63
N GLY A 57 0.61 7.29 29.39
CA GLY A 57 1.81 7.02 28.59
C GLY A 57 2.03 5.56 28.17
N ASP A 58 1.04 4.68 28.32
CA ASP A 58 1.15 3.26 27.96
C ASP A 58 1.01 3.05 26.43
N ASN A 59 2.10 2.65 25.77
CA ASN A 59 2.20 2.45 24.32
C ASN A 59 1.67 1.07 23.86
N GLY A 60 1.01 0.29 24.72
CA GLY A 60 0.62 -1.10 24.43
C GLY A 60 -0.21 -1.29 23.15
N SER A 61 -0.96 -0.27 22.72
CA SER A 61 -1.69 -0.32 21.43
C SER A 61 -0.78 -0.19 20.21
N GLU A 62 0.27 0.64 20.27
CA GLU A 62 1.26 0.80 19.22
C GLU A 62 2.16 -0.43 19.13
N GLU A 63 2.59 -0.95 20.28
CA GLU A 63 3.38 -2.18 20.37
C GLU A 63 2.64 -3.40 19.80
N SER A 64 1.33 -3.53 20.06
CA SER A 64 0.50 -4.58 19.47
C SER A 64 0.40 -4.47 17.95
N VAL A 65 0.23 -3.25 17.42
CA VAL A 65 0.21 -2.99 15.97
C VAL A 65 1.54 -3.32 15.32
N ASP A 66 2.66 -2.97 15.97
CA ASP A 66 4.00 -3.27 15.50
C ASP A 66 4.33 -4.77 15.56
N ALA A 67 3.86 -5.47 16.60
CA ALA A 67 3.95 -6.93 16.68
C ALA A 67 3.18 -7.60 15.54
N ALA A 68 1.94 -7.20 15.28
CA ALA A 68 1.15 -7.71 14.16
C ALA A 68 1.81 -7.39 12.81
N ARG A 69 2.43 -6.21 12.68
CA ARG A 69 3.20 -5.81 11.48
C ARG A 69 4.45 -6.67 11.31
N ALA A 70 5.20 -6.95 12.37
CA ALA A 70 6.35 -7.84 12.35
C ALA A 70 5.94 -9.28 11.95
N LEU A 71 4.86 -9.80 12.53
CA LEU A 71 4.31 -11.12 12.21
C LEU A 71 3.94 -11.26 10.72
N ARG A 72 3.27 -10.24 10.15
CA ARG A 72 2.97 -10.21 8.70
C ARG A 72 4.22 -10.11 7.84
N ARG A 73 5.23 -9.38 8.29
CA ARG A 73 6.49 -9.18 7.55
C ARG A 73 7.28 -10.47 7.45
N SER A 74 7.43 -11.22 8.54
CA SER A 74 8.13 -12.51 8.56
C SER A 74 7.34 -13.57 7.79
N ALA A 75 6.02 -13.69 7.99
CA ALA A 75 5.19 -14.64 7.25
C ALA A 75 5.28 -14.47 5.73
N ARG A 76 5.29 -13.21 5.25
CA ARG A 76 5.44 -12.90 3.81
C ARG A 76 6.83 -13.21 3.27
N ARG A 77 7.88 -13.03 4.08
CA ARG A 77 9.26 -13.38 3.71
C ARG A 77 9.43 -14.88 3.60
N ILE A 78 8.95 -15.64 4.60
CA ILE A 78 8.94 -17.10 4.58
C ILE A 78 8.18 -17.57 3.33
N SER A 79 6.91 -17.17 3.15
CA SER A 79 6.08 -17.59 2.00
C SER A 79 6.72 -17.27 0.64
N ALA A 80 7.44 -16.14 0.54
CA ALA A 80 8.16 -15.76 -0.67
C ALA A 80 9.42 -16.59 -0.91
N SER A 81 10.23 -16.83 0.12
CA SER A 81 11.40 -17.71 0.03
C SER A 81 10.99 -19.13 -0.38
N LEU A 82 9.88 -19.64 0.17
CA LEU A 82 9.30 -20.92 -0.22
C LEU A 82 8.81 -20.94 -1.69
N HIS A 83 8.42 -19.80 -2.24
CA HIS A 83 8.02 -19.70 -3.64
C HIS A 83 9.23 -19.63 -4.57
N THR A 84 10.21 -18.78 -4.27
CA THR A 84 11.37 -18.55 -5.16
C THR A 84 12.34 -19.72 -5.14
N PHE A 85 12.61 -20.30 -3.96
CA PHE A 85 13.58 -21.38 -3.79
C PHE A 85 12.92 -22.75 -3.66
N ARG A 86 11.68 -22.89 -4.16
CA ARG A 86 10.90 -24.13 -4.13
C ARG A 86 11.69 -25.38 -4.56
N PRO A 87 12.53 -25.36 -5.61
CA PRO A 87 13.28 -26.54 -6.04
C PRO A 87 14.27 -27.11 -5.02
N LEU A 88 14.64 -26.31 -4.00
CA LEU A 88 15.61 -26.70 -2.98
C LEU A 88 14.97 -27.17 -1.67
N LEU A 89 13.64 -27.08 -1.56
CA LEU A 89 12.88 -27.40 -0.36
C LEU A 89 11.99 -28.62 -0.60
N ASP A 90 11.61 -29.31 0.48
CA ASP A 90 10.60 -30.36 0.41
C ASP A 90 9.30 -29.83 -0.24
N THR A 91 8.86 -30.51 -1.29
CA THR A 91 7.77 -29.99 -2.13
C THR A 91 6.45 -30.06 -1.40
N ASP A 92 6.11 -31.20 -0.80
CA ASP A 92 4.83 -31.43 -0.13
C ASP A 92 4.66 -30.48 1.06
N TRP A 93 5.71 -30.33 1.87
CA TRP A 93 5.74 -29.37 2.97
C TRP A 93 5.57 -27.93 2.49
N SER A 94 6.30 -27.52 1.44
CA SER A 94 6.22 -26.16 0.90
C SER A 94 4.82 -25.84 0.34
N GLU A 95 4.17 -26.79 -0.31
CA GLU A 95 2.82 -26.63 -0.85
C GLU A 95 1.75 -26.58 0.25
N ALA A 96 1.92 -27.35 1.32
CA ALA A 96 1.00 -27.34 2.46
C ALA A 96 1.06 -26.01 3.24
N ILE A 97 2.25 -25.48 3.53
CA ILE A 97 2.39 -24.31 4.43
C ILE A 97 2.17 -22.96 3.75
N ARG A 98 2.41 -22.84 2.43
CA ARG A 98 2.26 -21.58 1.69
C ARG A 98 0.85 -20.97 1.71
N PRO A 99 -0.24 -21.72 1.43
CA PRO A 99 -1.60 -21.17 1.51
C PRO A 99 -1.96 -20.74 2.93
N GLU A 100 -1.44 -21.43 3.94
CA GLU A 100 -1.65 -21.11 5.35
C GLU A 100 -0.96 -19.79 5.76
N LEU A 101 0.29 -19.58 5.34
CA LEU A 101 0.98 -18.29 5.53
C LEU A 101 0.29 -17.15 4.78
N ALA A 102 -0.25 -17.43 3.59
CA ALA A 102 -1.01 -16.45 2.81
C ALA A 102 -2.33 -16.07 3.52
N TRP A 103 -3.07 -17.07 4.02
CA TRP A 103 -4.28 -16.89 4.82
C TRP A 103 -4.00 -16.04 6.08
N LEU A 104 -2.98 -16.41 6.85
CA LEU A 104 -2.62 -15.70 8.07
C LEU A 104 -2.22 -14.25 7.79
N SER A 105 -1.30 -14.03 6.86
CA SER A 105 -0.80 -12.69 6.54
C SER A 105 -1.86 -11.80 5.89
N GLY A 106 -2.83 -12.39 5.19
CA GLY A 106 -4.00 -11.70 4.64
C GLY A 106 -4.97 -11.29 5.74
N THR A 107 -5.36 -12.22 6.61
CA THR A 107 -6.29 -11.98 7.72
C THR A 107 -5.79 -10.87 8.65
N LEU A 108 -4.52 -10.93 9.05
CA LEU A 108 -3.90 -9.91 9.91
C LEU A 108 -3.72 -8.55 9.22
N ALA A 109 -3.77 -8.47 7.88
CA ALA A 109 -3.58 -7.22 7.15
C ALA A 109 -4.88 -6.42 7.01
N MET A 110 -6.04 -7.07 7.07
CA MET A 110 -7.33 -6.46 6.75
C MET A 110 -7.67 -5.28 7.64
N GLU A 111 -7.48 -5.41 8.96
CA GLU A 111 -7.79 -4.32 9.90
C GLU A 111 -7.03 -3.04 9.54
N HIS A 112 -5.71 -3.16 9.36
CA HIS A 112 -4.85 -2.02 9.01
C HIS A 112 -5.16 -1.48 7.61
N ALA A 113 -5.50 -2.35 6.66
CA ALA A 113 -5.89 -1.94 5.32
C ALA A 113 -7.18 -1.09 5.34
N TYR A 114 -8.19 -1.46 6.12
CA TYR A 114 -9.40 -0.64 6.29
C TYR A 114 -9.11 0.70 6.98
N ALA A 115 -8.25 0.71 8.01
CA ALA A 115 -7.85 1.93 8.69
C ALA A 115 -7.12 2.91 7.75
N ALA A 116 -6.09 2.44 7.04
CA ALA A 116 -5.32 3.25 6.10
C ALA A 116 -6.20 3.75 4.93
N ARG A 117 -7.13 2.91 4.45
CA ARG A 117 -8.07 3.31 3.40
C ARG A 117 -9.04 4.39 3.86
N LEU A 118 -9.54 4.30 5.10
CA LEU A 118 -10.40 5.33 5.67
C LEU A 118 -9.66 6.67 5.78
N GLU A 119 -8.47 6.65 6.37
CA GLU A 119 -7.62 7.83 6.50
C GLU A 119 -7.35 8.49 5.14
N ARG A 120 -6.94 7.69 4.15
CA ARG A 120 -6.70 8.15 2.77
C ARG A 120 -7.92 8.83 2.16
N LEU A 121 -9.10 8.21 2.26
CA LEU A 121 -10.33 8.73 1.66
C LEU A 121 -10.82 10.00 2.37
N LEU A 122 -10.70 10.06 3.70
CA LEU A 122 -11.03 11.27 4.44
C LEU A 122 -10.08 12.41 4.08
N LEU A 123 -8.76 12.18 4.04
CA LEU A 123 -7.80 13.21 3.62
C LEU A 123 -8.08 13.71 2.19
N ALA A 124 -8.39 12.80 1.27
CA ALA A 124 -8.77 13.17 -0.09
C ALA A 124 -10.07 14.00 -0.11
N LEU A 125 -11.10 13.62 0.64
CA LEU A 125 -12.33 14.41 0.77
C LEU A 125 -12.09 15.81 1.36
N HIS A 126 -11.23 15.95 2.37
CA HIS A 126 -10.87 17.25 2.92
C HIS A 126 -10.19 18.12 1.85
N ARG A 127 -9.19 17.57 1.13
CA ARG A 127 -8.49 18.25 0.03
C ARG A 127 -9.45 18.70 -1.08
N LEU A 128 -10.43 17.87 -1.42
CA LEU A 128 -11.42 18.15 -2.47
C LEU A 128 -12.53 19.13 -2.00
N SER A 129 -12.82 19.18 -0.69
CA SER A 129 -13.87 20.03 -0.10
C SER A 129 -13.41 21.48 0.15
N GLY A 130 -12.10 21.72 0.32
CA GLY A 130 -11.50 23.06 0.41
C GLY A 130 -10.00 22.97 0.76
N ALA A 131 -9.09 23.76 0.24
CA ALA A 131 -9.18 25.02 -0.47
C ALA A 131 -8.10 25.05 -1.55
N THR A 132 -8.45 25.47 -2.77
CA THR A 132 -7.45 26.08 -3.66
C THR A 132 -7.01 27.38 -2.99
N VAL A 133 -5.97 27.30 -2.15
CA VAL A 133 -5.07 28.43 -1.99
C VAL A 133 -4.35 28.53 -3.32
N LEU A 134 -4.94 29.27 -4.26
CA LEU A 134 -4.19 29.80 -5.39
C LEU A 134 -3.00 30.54 -4.78
N PRO A 135 -1.75 30.23 -5.18
CA PRO A 135 -0.62 30.98 -4.69
C PRO A 135 -0.80 32.44 -5.12
N THR A 136 -1.05 33.32 -4.15
CA THR A 136 -1.02 34.76 -4.35
C THR A 136 0.38 35.11 -4.81
N GLN A 137 0.53 35.42 -6.10
CA GLN A 137 1.81 35.91 -6.61
C GLN A 137 2.16 37.23 -5.89
N PRO A 138 3.43 37.41 -5.51
CA PRO A 138 3.86 38.58 -4.75
C PRO A 138 3.87 39.84 -5.62
N GLY A 139 3.25 40.89 -5.06
CA GLY A 139 3.35 42.33 -5.33
C GLY A 139 4.09 42.84 -6.58
N ALA A 140 3.36 43.59 -7.40
CA ALA A 140 3.93 44.71 -8.16
C ALA A 140 3.53 46.02 -7.46
N VAL A 141 4.54 46.77 -7.02
CA VAL A 141 4.46 48.06 -6.33
C VAL A 141 4.77 49.20 -7.32
N GLY A 142 4.04 50.32 -7.20
CA GLY A 142 4.40 51.65 -7.73
C GLY A 142 3.47 52.15 -8.84
N ALA A 143 2.91 53.37 -8.83
CA ALA A 143 3.23 54.61 -8.10
C ALA A 143 2.01 55.58 -8.09
N PRO A 144 2.02 56.65 -7.26
CA PRO A 144 0.90 57.58 -7.08
C PRO A 144 1.11 58.96 -7.74
N GLY A 145 0.00 59.67 -7.99
CA GLY A 145 -0.06 61.10 -8.32
C GLY A 145 -1.30 61.39 -9.19
N GLY A 146 -2.15 62.38 -8.98
CA GLY A 146 -2.23 63.49 -8.03
C GLY A 146 -3.23 64.52 -8.60
N ALA A 147 -3.99 65.17 -7.71
CA ALA A 147 -4.73 66.44 -7.89
C ALA A 147 -6.12 66.47 -8.59
N GLU A 148 -7.15 66.46 -7.72
CA GLU A 148 -8.34 67.34 -7.59
C GLU A 148 -8.72 68.39 -8.66
N VAL A 149 -10.03 68.53 -8.95
CA VAL A 149 -10.93 69.66 -8.54
C VAL A 149 -12.41 69.35 -8.98
N PRO A 150 -13.45 69.89 -8.29
CA PRO A 150 -14.79 69.28 -8.16
C PRO A 150 -15.98 70.08 -8.75
N GLN A 151 -17.17 69.43 -8.85
CA GLN A 151 -18.57 69.93 -8.82
C GLN A 151 -19.45 68.97 -9.66
N LYS A 152 -20.71 68.59 -9.39
CA LYS A 152 -21.78 68.98 -8.44
C LYS A 152 -22.97 68.01 -8.65
N THR A 153 -23.75 67.78 -7.58
CA THR A 153 -25.17 67.30 -7.50
C THR A 153 -25.57 65.83 -7.78
N GLU A 154 -26.13 65.21 -6.72
CA GLU A 154 -26.86 63.93 -6.55
C GLU A 154 -28.21 63.82 -7.34
N PRO A 155 -29.05 62.77 -7.17
CA PRO A 155 -28.85 61.34 -6.87
C PRO A 155 -29.59 60.41 -7.88
N ALA A 156 -29.15 59.16 -8.08
CA ALA A 156 -30.03 57.98 -8.31
C ALA A 156 -29.23 56.75 -8.80
N ASP A 157 -29.65 55.59 -8.29
CA ASP A 157 -29.40 54.22 -8.75
C ASP A 157 -27.96 53.68 -8.71
N ALA A 158 -27.58 53.27 -7.50
CA ALA A 158 -26.53 52.30 -7.27
C ALA A 158 -26.98 50.88 -7.65
N ALA A 159 -26.36 50.29 -8.67
CA ALA A 159 -26.19 48.84 -8.79
C ALA A 159 -24.90 48.53 -9.56
N PRO A 160 -23.85 47.98 -8.94
CA PRO A 160 -22.78 47.30 -9.66
C PRO A 160 -23.27 45.92 -10.12
N PRO A 161 -22.72 45.35 -11.20
CA PRO A 161 -23.14 44.04 -11.70
C PRO A 161 -22.85 42.97 -10.65
N THR A 162 -23.92 42.38 -10.14
CA THR A 162 -23.91 41.20 -9.28
C THR A 162 -23.22 40.06 -10.02
N HIS A 163 -22.06 39.67 -9.53
CA HIS A 163 -21.52 38.33 -9.79
C HIS A 163 -22.61 37.29 -9.50
N PRO A 164 -22.79 36.25 -10.33
CA PRO A 164 -23.82 35.25 -10.07
C PRO A 164 -23.50 34.54 -8.74
N ALA A 165 -24.53 34.36 -7.91
CA ALA A 165 -24.46 33.78 -6.59
C ALA A 165 -23.90 32.34 -6.62
N ALA A 166 -22.60 32.18 -6.37
CA ALA A 166 -21.92 30.88 -6.24
C ALA A 166 -22.08 30.24 -4.84
N THR A 167 -22.95 30.78 -3.99
CA THR A 167 -23.06 30.44 -2.56
C THR A 167 -23.89 29.20 -2.21
N PRO A 168 -25.04 28.88 -2.86
CA PRO A 168 -25.85 27.72 -2.47
C PRO A 168 -25.29 26.39 -3.01
N GLU A 169 -24.74 26.37 -4.23
CA GLU A 169 -24.14 25.16 -4.81
C GLU A 169 -22.90 24.72 -4.05
N ARG A 170 -22.02 25.65 -3.67
CA ARG A 170 -20.84 25.36 -2.87
C ARG A 170 -21.21 24.80 -1.49
N GLY A 171 -22.25 25.35 -0.84
CA GLY A 171 -22.78 24.82 0.41
C GLY A 171 -23.36 23.40 0.28
N ASN A 172 -24.04 23.10 -0.82
CA ASN A 172 -24.55 21.75 -1.07
C ASN A 172 -23.44 20.73 -1.34
N LEU A 173 -22.35 21.14 -2.01
CA LEU A 173 -21.17 20.30 -2.26
C LEU A 173 -20.39 19.99 -0.97
N THR A 174 -20.22 20.97 -0.09
CA THR A 174 -19.56 20.75 1.21
C THR A 174 -20.40 19.86 2.12
N VAL A 175 -21.72 20.02 2.13
CA VAL A 175 -22.65 19.11 2.83
C VAL A 175 -22.63 17.71 2.21
N GLY A 176 -22.52 17.60 0.89
CA GLY A 176 -22.34 16.35 0.16
C GLY A 176 -21.07 15.61 0.57
N ALA A 177 -19.93 16.32 0.62
CA ALA A 177 -18.63 15.79 1.06
C ALA A 177 -18.64 15.37 2.53
N ALA A 178 -19.23 16.17 3.43
CA ALA A 178 -19.35 15.81 4.85
C ALA A 178 -20.18 14.52 5.03
N LYS A 179 -21.31 14.40 4.32
CA LYS A 179 -22.13 13.17 4.33
C LYS A 179 -21.41 11.97 3.72
N ALA A 180 -20.62 12.18 2.66
CA ALA A 180 -19.78 11.12 2.07
C ALA A 180 -18.71 10.63 3.05
N GLY A 181 -18.05 11.57 3.75
CA GLY A 181 -17.09 11.26 4.80
C GLY A 181 -17.70 10.43 5.92
N ALA A 182 -18.84 10.88 6.48
CA ALA A 182 -19.55 10.14 7.53
C ALA A 182 -20.02 8.74 7.08
N LEU A 183 -20.43 8.60 5.80
CA LEU A 183 -20.81 7.30 5.24
C LEU A 183 -19.61 6.34 5.17
N LEU A 184 -18.49 6.81 4.62
CA LEU A 184 -17.25 6.03 4.50
C LEU A 184 -16.69 5.65 5.87
N GLU A 185 -16.68 6.61 6.81
CA GLU A 185 -16.26 6.39 8.19
C GLU A 185 -17.09 5.28 8.84
N ARG A 186 -18.42 5.35 8.74
CA ARG A 186 -19.30 4.29 9.26
C ARG A 186 -19.00 2.93 8.62
N GLN A 187 -18.89 2.86 7.30
CA GLN A 187 -18.71 1.59 6.58
C GLN A 187 -17.34 0.97 6.86
N LEU A 188 -16.26 1.74 6.75
CA LEU A 188 -14.90 1.25 6.91
C LEU A 188 -14.56 0.99 8.39
N THR A 189 -15.13 1.75 9.33
CA THR A 189 -15.00 1.44 10.77
C THR A 189 -15.67 0.11 11.09
N LEU A 190 -16.88 -0.13 10.58
CA LEU A 190 -17.56 -1.41 10.79
C LEU A 190 -16.81 -2.58 10.11
N ALA A 191 -16.26 -2.38 8.91
CA ALA A 191 -15.41 -3.37 8.25
C ALA A 191 -14.13 -3.64 9.06
N ARG A 192 -13.50 -2.59 9.62
CA ARG A 192 -12.34 -2.68 10.51
C ARG A 192 -12.66 -3.48 11.77
N THR A 193 -13.76 -3.18 12.48
CA THR A 193 -14.16 -3.92 13.68
C THR A 193 -14.41 -5.39 13.39
N ARG A 194 -15.09 -5.70 12.27
CA ARG A 194 -15.27 -7.10 11.83
C ARG A 194 -13.94 -7.78 11.54
N ALA A 195 -13.04 -7.12 10.81
CA ALA A 195 -11.71 -7.64 10.50
C ALA A 195 -10.88 -7.88 11.78
N HIS A 196 -10.98 -6.98 12.76
CA HIS A 196 -10.34 -7.13 14.06
C HIS A 196 -10.84 -8.37 14.80
N SER A 197 -12.16 -8.55 14.93
CA SER A 197 -12.73 -9.75 15.55
C SER A 197 -12.35 -11.02 14.80
N SER A 198 -12.37 -11.02 13.46
CA SER A 198 -11.92 -12.16 12.65
C SER A 198 -10.43 -12.47 12.84
N ALA A 199 -9.57 -11.46 12.99
CA ALA A 199 -8.15 -11.66 13.27
C ALA A 199 -7.93 -12.30 14.64
N LEU A 200 -8.64 -11.83 15.68
CA LEU A 200 -8.57 -12.43 17.02
C LEU A 200 -9.06 -13.89 17.01
N GLN A 201 -10.17 -14.18 16.33
CA GLN A 201 -10.67 -15.55 16.16
C GLN A 201 -9.68 -16.43 15.40
N ALA A 202 -9.05 -15.91 14.34
CA ALA A 202 -8.06 -16.64 13.58
C ALA A 202 -6.84 -17.00 14.44
N ILE A 203 -6.32 -16.07 15.25
CA ILE A 203 -5.17 -16.32 16.14
C ILE A 203 -5.51 -17.35 17.21
N GLY A 204 -6.75 -17.39 17.70
CA GLY A 204 -7.21 -18.41 18.66
C GLY A 204 -7.59 -19.75 18.04
N SER A 205 -7.49 -19.92 16.71
CA SER A 205 -7.94 -21.13 16.02
C SER A 205 -6.88 -22.23 16.01
N SER A 206 -7.33 -23.50 15.99
CA SER A 206 -6.44 -24.65 15.80
C SER A 206 -5.61 -24.57 14.50
N ARG A 207 -6.20 -23.99 13.45
CA ARG A 207 -5.52 -23.70 12.17
C ARG A 207 -4.29 -22.82 12.39
N PHE A 208 -4.41 -21.75 13.17
CA PHE A 208 -3.27 -20.89 13.49
C PHE A 208 -2.20 -21.61 14.31
N HIS A 209 -2.61 -22.38 15.32
CA HIS A 209 -1.67 -23.14 16.14
C HIS A 209 -0.86 -24.13 15.31
N ALA A 210 -1.49 -24.86 14.37
CA ALA A 210 -0.79 -25.74 13.45
C ALA A 210 0.27 -25.00 12.61
N VAL A 211 -0.03 -23.77 12.15
CA VAL A 211 0.94 -22.94 11.43
C VAL A 211 2.08 -22.50 12.35
N ALA A 212 1.78 -22.07 13.57
CA ALA A 212 2.78 -21.65 14.54
C ALA A 212 3.73 -22.80 14.91
N ASP A 213 3.20 -24.01 15.08
CA ASP A 213 3.99 -25.21 15.38
C ASP A 213 4.90 -25.59 14.20
N ASN A 214 4.39 -25.53 12.95
CA ASN A 214 5.22 -25.73 11.76
C ASN A 214 6.35 -24.69 11.67
N ILE A 215 6.08 -23.42 12.01
CA ILE A 215 7.10 -22.37 12.02
C ILE A 215 8.09 -22.57 13.18
N ALA A 216 7.66 -23.13 14.31
CA ALA A 216 8.54 -23.49 15.41
C ALA A 216 9.55 -24.58 14.98
N VAL A 217 9.09 -25.61 14.26
CA VAL A 217 9.98 -26.61 13.65
C VAL A 217 10.91 -25.97 12.62
N LEU A 218 10.39 -25.06 11.77
CA LEU A 218 11.21 -24.35 10.78
C LEU A 218 12.34 -23.51 11.41
N ALA A 219 12.18 -23.05 12.65
CA ALA A 219 13.19 -22.29 13.36
C ALA A 219 14.41 -23.15 13.76
N SER A 220 14.24 -24.46 13.92
CA SER A 220 15.32 -25.41 14.21
C SER A 220 15.79 -26.16 12.96
N GLU A 221 14.86 -26.68 12.16
CA GLU A 221 15.13 -27.59 11.06
C GLU A 221 14.46 -27.09 9.77
N VAL A 222 15.25 -26.92 8.73
CA VAL A 222 14.75 -26.51 7.40
C VAL A 222 14.75 -27.74 6.51
N PRO A 223 13.59 -28.15 5.93
CA PRO A 223 13.50 -29.32 5.08
C PRO A 223 14.10 -29.03 3.70
N LEU A 224 15.43 -29.01 3.64
CA LEU A 224 16.21 -28.89 2.42
C LEU A 224 16.27 -30.23 1.69
N THR A 225 16.17 -30.19 0.37
CA THR A 225 16.46 -31.36 -0.47
C THR A 225 17.96 -31.70 -0.41
N PRO A 226 18.36 -32.96 -0.67
CA PRO A 226 19.78 -33.33 -0.72
C PRO A 226 20.60 -32.51 -1.73
N ALA A 227 19.96 -32.06 -2.82
CA ALA A 227 20.57 -31.22 -3.85
C ALA A 227 20.88 -29.79 -3.37
N ALA A 228 20.26 -29.32 -2.29
CA ALA A 228 20.46 -27.97 -1.78
C ALA A 228 21.86 -27.75 -1.17
N ALA A 229 22.53 -28.80 -0.71
CA ALA A 229 23.84 -28.71 -0.07
C ALA A 229 24.93 -28.14 -0.99
N THR A 230 24.83 -28.37 -2.30
CA THR A 230 25.77 -27.88 -3.32
C THR A 230 25.15 -26.87 -4.28
N ALA A 231 23.87 -26.54 -4.10
CA ALA A 231 23.15 -25.64 -4.98
C ALA A 231 23.57 -24.19 -4.78
N ASP A 232 23.68 -23.47 -5.90
CA ASP A 232 23.82 -22.02 -5.92
C ASP A 232 22.43 -21.36 -5.95
N LEU A 233 22.19 -20.40 -5.06
CA LEU A 233 20.93 -19.68 -4.98
C LEU A 233 20.78 -18.60 -6.07
N ARG A 234 21.88 -18.14 -6.69
CA ARG A 234 21.88 -17.04 -7.66
C ARG A 234 20.99 -17.30 -8.89
N PRO A 235 20.99 -18.48 -9.54
CA PRO A 235 20.12 -18.75 -10.69
C PRO A 235 18.62 -18.67 -10.35
N LEU A 236 18.23 -19.09 -9.15
CA LEU A 236 16.83 -19.04 -8.70
C LEU A 236 16.38 -17.60 -8.44
N ALA A 237 17.27 -16.76 -7.90
CA ALA A 237 17.02 -15.33 -7.74
C ALA A 237 16.96 -14.60 -9.10
N ALA A 238 17.86 -14.95 -10.03
CA ALA A 238 17.85 -14.42 -11.39
C ALA A 238 16.55 -14.77 -12.13
N SER A 239 16.02 -15.99 -11.98
CA SER A 239 14.71 -16.35 -12.54
C SER A 239 13.54 -15.55 -11.91
N ALA A 240 13.66 -15.10 -10.67
CA ALA A 240 12.68 -14.19 -10.07
C ALA A 240 12.79 -12.77 -10.64
N GLU A 241 14.00 -12.33 -10.99
CA GLU A 241 14.24 -11.07 -11.69
C GLU A 241 13.70 -11.10 -13.12
N GLU A 242 13.99 -12.16 -13.88
CA GLU A 242 13.52 -12.35 -15.25
C GLU A 242 11.98 -12.31 -15.32
N ARG A 243 11.30 -13.05 -14.44
CA ARG A 243 9.83 -13.01 -14.34
C ARG A 243 9.30 -11.60 -14.02
N LEU A 244 10.03 -10.82 -13.21
CA LEU A 244 9.66 -9.45 -12.91
C LEU A 244 9.85 -8.55 -14.14
N THR A 245 11.00 -8.64 -14.82
CA THR A 245 11.27 -7.83 -16.02
C THR A 245 10.28 -8.15 -17.13
N ASP A 246 9.96 -9.43 -17.35
CA ASP A 246 8.98 -9.87 -18.34
C ASP A 246 7.56 -9.37 -18.02
N ALA A 247 7.17 -9.41 -16.74
CA ALA A 247 5.89 -8.87 -16.33
C ALA A 247 5.82 -7.33 -16.49
N VAL A 248 6.95 -6.63 -16.29
CA VAL A 248 7.04 -5.18 -16.49
C VAL A 248 6.99 -4.81 -17.97
N THR A 249 7.68 -5.56 -18.84
CA THR A 249 7.63 -5.33 -20.30
C THR A 249 6.24 -5.59 -20.88
N ALA A 250 5.47 -6.51 -20.28
CA ALA A 250 4.09 -6.79 -20.63
C ALA A 250 3.06 -5.77 -20.08
N LEU A 251 3.48 -4.77 -19.27
CA LEU A 251 2.55 -3.78 -18.74
C LEU A 251 1.98 -2.89 -19.85
N PRO A 252 0.70 -2.50 -19.76
CA PRO A 252 0.07 -1.56 -20.70
C PRO A 252 0.54 -0.12 -20.39
N LEU A 253 1.81 0.17 -20.64
CA LEU A 253 2.45 1.47 -20.38
C LEU A 253 2.03 2.55 -21.40
N VAL A 254 1.37 2.17 -22.50
CA VAL A 254 1.10 3.02 -23.67
C VAL A 254 -0.30 3.68 -23.66
N THR A 255 -1.16 3.39 -22.68
CA THR A 255 -2.46 4.07 -22.55
C THR A 255 -2.35 5.44 -21.85
N ALA A 256 -1.18 6.09 -21.90
CA ALA A 256 -0.95 7.43 -21.35
C ALA A 256 -1.64 8.55 -22.15
N GLY A 257 -2.28 8.23 -23.28
CA GLY A 257 -3.01 9.19 -24.14
C GLY A 257 -4.53 9.17 -23.98
N SER A 258 -5.12 8.19 -23.28
CA SER A 258 -6.57 8.10 -23.11
C SER A 258 -6.95 8.51 -21.69
N PRO A 259 -7.92 9.43 -21.50
CA PRO A 259 -8.43 9.72 -20.17
C PRO A 259 -8.92 8.42 -19.53
N TYR A 260 -8.72 8.25 -18.22
CA TYR A 260 -9.09 7.04 -17.48
C TYR A 260 -10.57 6.61 -17.72
N ASN A 261 -11.45 7.56 -18.05
CA ASN A 261 -12.86 7.32 -18.38
C ASN A 261 -13.11 6.89 -19.84
N ALA A 262 -12.10 6.83 -20.71
CA ALA A 262 -12.29 6.50 -22.13
C ALA A 262 -12.91 5.11 -22.30
N GLU A 263 -12.45 4.12 -21.54
CA GLU A 263 -13.04 2.78 -21.53
C GLU A 263 -14.44 2.76 -20.90
N ALA A 264 -14.70 3.59 -19.88
CA ALA A 264 -16.04 3.72 -19.28
C ALA A 264 -17.06 4.40 -20.22
N LEU A 265 -16.60 5.29 -21.09
CA LEU A 265 -17.39 5.92 -22.15
C LEU A 265 -17.67 4.96 -23.32
N ILE A 266 -16.76 4.01 -23.59
CA ILE A 266 -16.89 3.02 -24.68
C ILE A 266 -17.71 1.80 -24.26
N HIS A 267 -17.52 1.30 -23.03
CA HIS A 267 -18.15 0.06 -22.55
C HIS A 267 -19.45 0.26 -21.77
N GLY A 268 -19.88 1.51 -21.56
CA GLY A 268 -21.04 1.85 -20.74
C GLY A 268 -20.79 1.63 -19.24
N LEU A 269 -21.53 2.35 -18.40
CA LEU A 269 -21.49 2.19 -16.94
C LEU A 269 -22.06 0.83 -16.55
N SER A 270 -21.22 -0.22 -16.55
CA SER A 270 -21.62 -1.52 -16.01
C SER A 270 -21.93 -1.39 -14.51
N PRO A 271 -23.07 -1.92 -14.04
CA PRO A 271 -23.44 -1.89 -12.63
C PRO A 271 -22.62 -2.88 -11.79
N ASP A 272 -21.74 -3.69 -12.37
CA ASP A 272 -20.93 -4.68 -11.64
C ASP A 272 -19.53 -4.09 -11.36
N PRO A 273 -19.00 -4.12 -10.12
CA PRO A 273 -17.67 -3.62 -9.82
C PRO A 273 -16.65 -4.68 -10.25
N ALA A 274 -16.57 -4.93 -11.56
CA ALA A 274 -15.45 -5.68 -12.08
C ALA A 274 -14.17 -4.88 -11.77
N PRO A 275 -13.10 -5.51 -11.24
CA PRO A 275 -11.83 -4.84 -11.10
C PRO A 275 -11.46 -4.24 -12.45
N HIS A 276 -11.00 -2.98 -12.45
CA HIS A 276 -10.56 -2.37 -13.70
C HIS A 276 -9.53 -3.30 -14.35
N PRO A 277 -9.75 -3.76 -15.60
CA PRO A 277 -9.00 -4.86 -16.19
C PRO A 277 -7.49 -4.55 -16.22
N GLN A 278 -7.18 -3.26 -16.31
CA GLN A 278 -5.81 -2.76 -16.28
C GLN A 278 -5.13 -2.88 -14.92
N ASP A 279 -5.80 -3.00 -13.78
CA ASP A 279 -5.16 -3.01 -12.45
C ASP A 279 -4.49 -4.36 -12.12
N ALA A 280 -4.98 -5.46 -12.68
CA ALA A 280 -4.49 -6.81 -12.35
C ALA A 280 -3.00 -7.05 -12.72
N PRO A 281 -2.53 -6.67 -13.93
CA PRO A 281 -1.10 -6.75 -14.27
C PRO A 281 -0.20 -5.96 -13.30
N TRP A 282 -0.63 -4.77 -12.86
CA TRP A 282 0.14 -3.96 -11.91
C TRP A 282 0.22 -4.60 -10.52
N HIS A 283 -0.86 -5.22 -10.05
CA HIS A 283 -0.85 -5.98 -8.81
C HIS A 283 0.06 -7.21 -8.89
N GLN A 284 0.13 -7.86 -10.06
CA GLN A 284 1.05 -8.97 -10.31
C GLN A 284 2.52 -8.51 -10.29
N VAL A 285 2.85 -7.41 -10.97
CA VAL A 285 4.19 -6.81 -10.91
C VAL A 285 4.58 -6.44 -9.47
N ARG A 286 3.64 -5.91 -8.67
CA ARG A 286 3.90 -5.64 -7.25
C ARG A 286 4.25 -6.89 -6.46
N LEU A 287 3.58 -8.01 -6.75
CA LEU A 287 3.89 -9.29 -6.12
C LEU A 287 5.29 -9.77 -6.54
N LEU A 288 5.59 -9.76 -7.83
CA LEU A 288 6.88 -10.19 -8.39
C LEU A 288 8.05 -9.34 -7.88
N LEU A 289 7.89 -8.01 -7.81
CA LEU A 289 8.90 -7.11 -7.26
C LEU A 289 9.22 -7.46 -5.81
N ARG A 290 8.20 -7.79 -5.03
CA ARG A 290 8.37 -8.20 -3.63
C ARG A 290 9.06 -9.56 -3.52
N LEU A 291 8.74 -10.52 -4.41
CA LEU A 291 9.42 -11.81 -4.47
C LEU A 291 10.91 -11.65 -4.80
N HIS A 292 11.23 -10.84 -5.81
CA HIS A 292 12.61 -10.53 -6.19
C HIS A 292 13.36 -9.84 -5.04
N ARG A 293 12.78 -8.84 -4.38
CA ARG A 293 13.41 -8.18 -3.22
C ARG A 293 13.72 -9.16 -2.09
N TYR A 294 12.79 -10.07 -1.78
CA TYR A 294 13.05 -11.07 -0.74
C TYR A 294 14.08 -12.12 -1.18
N ALA A 295 14.17 -12.45 -2.47
CA ALA A 295 15.25 -13.28 -2.99
C ALA A 295 16.62 -12.61 -2.80
N LEU A 296 16.72 -11.31 -3.06
CA LEU A 296 17.93 -10.53 -2.78
C LEU A 296 18.26 -10.49 -1.29
N GLU A 297 17.26 -10.41 -0.39
CA GLU A 297 17.49 -10.50 1.06
C GLU A 297 18.13 -11.85 1.45
N VAL A 298 17.72 -12.96 0.81
CA VAL A 298 18.34 -14.28 1.03
C VAL A 298 19.78 -14.32 0.53
N LEU A 299 20.05 -13.79 -0.67
CA LEU A 299 21.40 -13.79 -1.24
C LEU A 299 22.41 -12.99 -0.43
N HIS A 300 21.99 -11.85 0.11
CA HIS A 300 22.88 -10.92 0.81
C HIS A 300 22.79 -11.01 2.34
N GLY A 301 22.09 -12.01 2.90
CA GLY A 301 21.94 -12.18 4.34
C GLY A 301 21.30 -10.97 5.06
N GLY A 302 20.53 -10.16 4.35
CA GLY A 302 19.91 -8.93 4.88
C GLY A 302 20.85 -7.73 5.10
N THR A 303 22.14 -7.82 4.77
CA THR A 303 23.13 -6.74 4.93
C THR A 303 23.60 -6.13 3.61
N GLY A 304 23.01 -6.56 2.48
CA GLY A 304 23.33 -6.03 1.15
C GLY A 304 22.93 -4.57 0.96
N PRO A 305 23.52 -3.89 -0.05
CA PRO A 305 23.19 -2.51 -0.37
C PRO A 305 21.70 -2.38 -0.72
N VAL A 306 21.06 -1.37 -0.14
CA VAL A 306 19.64 -1.10 -0.38
C VAL A 306 19.48 -0.50 -1.77
N ASP A 307 18.91 -1.26 -2.70
CA ASP A 307 18.56 -0.72 -4.02
C ASP A 307 17.39 0.27 -3.88
N VAL A 308 17.73 1.56 -3.88
CA VAL A 308 16.80 2.69 -3.79
C VAL A 308 15.77 2.64 -4.92
N ARG A 309 16.16 2.14 -6.11
CA ARG A 309 15.28 1.98 -7.27
C ARG A 309 14.15 1.00 -6.98
N LEU A 310 14.47 -0.18 -6.44
CA LEU A 310 13.48 -1.19 -6.08
C LEU A 310 12.58 -0.72 -4.93
N LEU A 311 13.11 0.06 -3.99
CA LEU A 311 12.30 0.67 -2.93
C LEU A 311 11.32 1.70 -3.48
N ALA A 312 11.78 2.64 -4.31
CA ALA A 312 10.94 3.67 -4.93
C ALA A 312 9.85 3.04 -5.81
N SER A 313 10.24 2.05 -6.64
CA SER A 313 9.32 1.26 -7.46
C SER A 313 8.28 0.54 -6.60
N GLY A 314 8.69 -0.08 -5.50
CA GLY A 314 7.79 -0.75 -4.56
C GLY A 314 6.83 0.20 -3.87
N GLN A 315 7.29 1.41 -3.50
CA GLN A 315 6.44 2.46 -2.94
C GLN A 315 5.40 2.95 -3.95
N ALA A 316 5.78 3.15 -5.21
CA ALA A 316 4.85 3.52 -6.28
C ALA A 316 3.76 2.46 -6.47
N LEU A 317 4.13 1.17 -6.53
CA LEU A 317 3.16 0.08 -6.66
C LEU A 317 2.26 -0.11 -5.41
N ASN A 318 2.75 0.24 -4.22
CA ASN A 318 1.91 0.29 -3.02
C ASN A 318 0.87 1.40 -3.14
N ARG A 319 1.29 2.61 -3.53
CA ARG A 319 0.38 3.74 -3.77
C ARG A 319 -0.68 3.41 -4.82
N HIS A 320 -0.30 2.74 -5.91
CA HIS A 320 -1.22 2.22 -6.93
C HIS A 320 -2.29 1.32 -6.32
N ARG A 321 -1.89 0.28 -5.58
CA ARG A 321 -2.82 -0.66 -4.94
C ARG A 321 -3.76 0.07 -3.98
N ASP A 322 -3.21 0.91 -3.12
CA ASP A 322 -3.98 1.62 -2.10
C ASP A 322 -4.99 2.59 -2.74
N ALA A 323 -4.61 3.24 -3.85
CA ALA A 323 -5.48 4.10 -4.66
C ALA A 323 -6.61 3.31 -5.35
N SER A 324 -6.27 2.18 -5.97
CA SER A 324 -7.26 1.30 -6.63
C SER A 324 -8.29 0.75 -5.64
N GLU A 325 -7.84 0.27 -4.47
CA GLU A 325 -8.75 -0.20 -3.42
C GLU A 325 -9.59 0.95 -2.81
N ALA A 326 -9.04 2.16 -2.68
CA ALA A 326 -9.76 3.34 -2.23
C ALA A 326 -10.84 3.78 -3.25
N ALA A 327 -10.51 3.79 -4.54
CA ALA A 327 -11.44 4.07 -5.63
C ALA A 327 -12.61 3.07 -5.66
N ALA A 328 -12.32 1.78 -5.47
CA ALA A 328 -13.33 0.73 -5.39
C ALA A 328 -14.25 0.92 -4.17
N ALA A 329 -13.69 1.30 -3.01
CA ALA A 329 -14.48 1.59 -1.81
C ALA A 329 -15.41 2.82 -2.00
N ALA A 330 -14.93 3.89 -2.64
CA ALA A 330 -15.76 5.05 -2.97
C ALA A 330 -16.91 4.69 -3.92
N ALA A 331 -16.62 3.90 -4.97
CA ALA A 331 -17.62 3.42 -5.91
C ALA A 331 -18.66 2.50 -5.23
N GLN A 332 -18.23 1.61 -4.35
CA GLN A 332 -19.12 0.75 -3.57
C GLN A 332 -20.00 1.57 -2.61
N ALA A 333 -19.45 2.60 -1.96
CA ALA A 333 -20.20 3.49 -1.08
C ALA A 333 -21.28 4.27 -1.85
N ALA A 334 -21.01 4.68 -3.09
CA ALA A 334 -21.96 5.39 -3.96
C ALA A 334 -23.19 4.55 -4.33
N ARG A 335 -23.13 3.23 -4.17
CA ARG A 335 -24.26 2.30 -4.40
C ARG A 335 -25.13 2.08 -3.17
N THR A 336 -24.84 2.77 -2.06
CA THR A 336 -25.65 2.67 -0.84
C THR A 336 -27.06 3.20 -1.12
N PRO A 337 -28.13 2.45 -0.80
CA PRO A 337 -29.50 2.90 -1.08
C PRO A 337 -29.84 4.15 -0.27
N ARG A 338 -30.67 5.03 -0.86
CA ARG A 338 -31.20 6.25 -0.22
C ARG A 338 -30.13 7.30 0.19
N ILE A 339 -28.98 7.34 -0.49
CA ILE A 339 -28.04 8.47 -0.33
C ILE A 339 -28.54 9.70 -1.09
N ALA A 340 -28.21 10.90 -0.59
CA ALA A 340 -28.55 12.14 -1.27
C ALA A 340 -27.72 12.30 -2.57
N PRO A 341 -28.26 12.93 -3.64
CA PRO A 341 -27.52 13.16 -4.87
C PRO A 341 -26.18 13.88 -4.68
N ALA A 342 -26.11 14.88 -3.78
CA ALA A 342 -24.87 15.57 -3.44
C ALA A 342 -23.81 14.64 -2.84
N THR A 343 -24.22 13.63 -2.06
CA THR A 343 -23.33 12.61 -1.50
C THR A 343 -22.82 11.66 -2.59
N ALA A 344 -23.70 11.23 -3.50
CA ALA A 344 -23.31 10.41 -4.64
C ALA A 344 -22.31 11.14 -5.55
N TYR A 345 -22.54 12.43 -5.80
CA TYR A 345 -21.62 13.28 -6.55
C TYR A 345 -20.24 13.38 -5.89
N ALA A 346 -20.20 13.66 -4.58
CA ALA A 346 -18.94 13.72 -3.83
C ALA A 346 -18.15 12.40 -3.87
N LEU A 347 -18.84 11.26 -3.77
CA LEU A 347 -18.22 9.93 -3.91
C LEU A 347 -17.72 9.65 -5.33
N GLY A 348 -18.41 10.16 -6.36
CA GLY A 348 -17.96 10.11 -7.74
C GLY A 348 -16.68 10.92 -7.99
N VAL A 349 -16.62 12.15 -7.46
CA VAL A 349 -15.41 13.00 -7.52
C VAL A 349 -14.25 12.32 -6.77
N LEU A 350 -14.51 11.77 -5.59
CA LEU A 350 -13.52 11.03 -4.81
C LEU A 350 -13.01 9.79 -5.54
N HIS A 351 -13.89 9.04 -6.20
CA HIS A 351 -13.49 7.91 -7.05
C HIS A 351 -12.56 8.37 -8.18
N ALA A 352 -12.94 9.41 -8.92
CA ALA A 352 -12.12 9.94 -10.01
C ALA A 352 -10.74 10.42 -9.53
N ASP A 353 -10.70 11.12 -8.39
CA ASP A 353 -9.45 11.54 -7.75
C ASP A 353 -8.53 10.36 -7.43
N GLN A 354 -9.06 9.29 -6.84
CA GLN A 354 -8.27 8.09 -6.55
C GLN A 354 -7.81 7.36 -7.83
N ARG A 355 -8.57 7.46 -8.93
CA ARG A 355 -8.12 6.92 -10.23
C ARG A 355 -7.02 7.76 -10.87
N HIS A 356 -7.02 9.08 -10.69
CA HIS A 356 -5.86 9.90 -11.06
C HIS A 356 -4.62 9.55 -10.24
N GLU A 357 -4.77 9.26 -8.95
CA GLU A 357 -3.67 8.76 -8.11
C GLU A 357 -3.14 7.39 -8.56
N VAL A 358 -4.01 6.52 -9.10
CA VAL A 358 -3.58 5.26 -9.75
C VAL A 358 -2.66 5.57 -10.93
N GLU A 359 -3.07 6.44 -11.86
CA GLU A 359 -2.25 6.81 -13.02
C GLU A 359 -0.95 7.52 -12.62
N ALA A 360 -1.00 8.42 -11.64
CA ALA A 360 0.19 9.09 -11.10
C ALA A 360 1.17 8.07 -10.49
N ALA A 361 0.68 7.03 -9.83
CA ALA A 361 1.50 5.95 -9.30
C ALA A 361 2.12 5.08 -10.41
N ARG A 362 1.40 4.84 -11.52
CA ARG A 362 1.93 4.14 -12.71
C ARG A 362 3.07 4.94 -13.36
N PHE A 363 2.87 6.24 -13.52
CA PHE A 363 3.91 7.15 -14.02
C PHE A 363 5.13 7.19 -13.10
N ALA A 364 4.93 7.32 -11.78
CA ALA A 364 6.01 7.31 -10.81
C ALA A 364 6.80 5.99 -10.79
N PHE A 365 6.10 4.85 -10.94
CA PHE A 365 6.74 3.55 -11.12
C PHE A 365 7.62 3.56 -12.36
N GLN A 366 7.09 3.99 -13.52
CA GLN A 366 7.86 4.03 -14.76
C GLN A 366 9.12 4.90 -14.64
N GLN A 367 9.02 6.09 -14.04
CA GLN A 367 10.18 6.97 -13.80
C GLN A 367 11.22 6.28 -12.92
N SER A 368 10.80 5.72 -11.78
CA SER A 368 11.72 5.03 -10.88
C SER A 368 12.32 3.77 -11.50
N TRP A 369 11.59 3.05 -12.34
CA TRP A 369 12.08 1.85 -13.02
C TRP A 369 13.07 2.17 -14.16
N GLN A 370 12.83 3.26 -14.90
CA GLN A 370 13.67 3.73 -16.00
C GLN A 370 14.93 4.48 -15.54
N MET A 371 14.94 5.06 -14.34
CA MET A 371 16.15 5.56 -13.70
C MET A 371 17.06 4.39 -13.30
N GLN A 372 17.55 3.64 -14.28
CA GLN A 372 18.80 2.93 -14.15
C GLN A 372 19.88 3.97 -13.87
N THR A 373 20.60 3.78 -12.77
CA THR A 373 21.90 4.39 -12.55
C THR A 373 22.70 4.22 -13.83
N VAL A 374 23.01 5.33 -14.49
CA VAL A 374 24.11 5.40 -15.45
C VAL A 374 25.33 4.89 -14.68
N GLY A 375 25.64 3.60 -14.83
CA GLY A 375 26.94 3.08 -14.51
C GLY A 375 27.88 3.77 -15.50
N THR A 376 28.61 4.77 -15.00
CA THR A 376 29.73 5.35 -15.74
C THR A 376 30.64 4.20 -16.19
N PRO A 377 31.02 4.15 -17.49
CA PRO A 377 31.83 3.06 -18.06
C PRO A 377 33.24 2.99 -17.46
#